data_AF-A0A8C9FNS6-F1
#
_entry.id   AF-A0A8C9FNS6-F1
#
_cell.length_a   1.000
_cell.length_b   1.000
_cell.length_c   1.000
_cell.angle_alpha   90.00
_cell.angle_beta   90.00
_cell.angle_gamma   90.00
#
_symmetry.space_group_name_H-M   'P 1'
#
loop_
_entity.id
_entity.type
_entity.pdbx_description
1 polymer ?
#
loop_
_entity_poly.entity_id
_entity_poly.type
_entity_poly.pdbx_seq_one_letter_code
_entity_poly.pdbx_strand_id
1 'polypeptide(L)'
;MSNLCSDQLRIEYGWAVKVTLIRQQQVNGIYFAVILQTCLGNTMPAERKKSANMDEKESLLNNKEKEFVERRPVSTREKPKDDVKVGVKRETVKVPEDKKKKLDEDKRKKEDKERKKKEEDKVKAEEEQKKKEEEEKKKHEEEEKKKQEEEVKRQQEEAAAQLKEKEEAHQLHQEAWERHQARKELRSKNQNAPDNRPEENFFSRLDSSLKKNTAFVKKLKTITEQQRDSLSHDFNSLNLSKYIAEAVASIVEAKLKISDVNCAVHLCSLFHQRYADF
;
A
#
# COMPACT_ATOMS: atom_id res chain seq x y z
N MET A 1 -35.06 -44.80 -10.84
CA MET A 1 -33.89 -43.91 -10.69
C MET A 1 -34.26 -42.48 -10.27
N SER A 2 -35.55 -42.15 -10.07
CA SER A 2 -36.02 -40.77 -9.84
C SER A 2 -36.08 -40.32 -8.37
N ASN A 3 -35.99 -41.24 -7.39
CA ASN A 3 -36.19 -40.91 -5.97
C ASN A 3 -34.90 -40.57 -5.21
N LEU A 4 -33.73 -40.95 -5.72
CA LEU A 4 -32.43 -40.65 -5.08
C LEU A 4 -31.99 -39.19 -5.26
N CYS A 5 -32.47 -38.51 -6.31
CA CYS A 5 -32.12 -37.11 -6.59
C CYS A 5 -32.86 -36.14 -5.63
N SER A 6 -34.11 -36.44 -5.28
CA SER A 6 -34.92 -35.61 -4.37
C SER A 6 -34.42 -35.65 -2.92
N ASP A 7 -33.93 -36.80 -2.45
CA ASP A 7 -33.42 -36.94 -1.09
C ASP A 7 -32.05 -36.26 -0.91
N GLN A 8 -31.21 -36.26 -1.95
CA GLN A 8 -29.93 -35.55 -1.93
C GLN A 8 -30.12 -34.01 -1.91
N LEU A 9 -31.08 -33.48 -2.68
CA LEU A 9 -31.45 -32.06 -2.60
C LEU A 9 -32.02 -31.69 -1.22
N ARG A 10 -32.85 -32.55 -0.61
CA ARG A 10 -33.44 -32.26 0.70
C ARG A 10 -32.39 -32.20 1.83
N ILE A 11 -31.31 -32.98 1.71
CA ILE A 11 -30.18 -32.97 2.65
C ILE A 11 -29.30 -31.72 2.47
N GLU A 12 -28.96 -31.34 1.24
CA GLU A 12 -28.15 -30.13 0.99
C GLU A 12 -28.89 -28.84 1.37
N TYR A 13 -30.18 -28.72 1.05
CA TYR A 13 -30.98 -27.57 1.46
C TYR A 13 -31.19 -27.55 2.99
N GLY A 14 -31.33 -28.71 3.64
CA GLY A 14 -31.41 -28.82 5.09
C GLY A 14 -30.11 -28.42 5.81
N TRP A 15 -28.95 -28.75 5.22
CA TRP A 15 -27.63 -28.33 5.71
C TRP A 15 -27.38 -26.83 5.48
N ALA A 16 -27.74 -26.30 4.32
CA ALA A 16 -27.66 -24.86 4.05
C ALA A 16 -28.53 -24.07 5.03
N VAL A 17 -29.78 -24.47 5.27
CA VAL A 17 -30.68 -23.81 6.24
C VAL A 17 -30.14 -23.92 7.67
N LYS A 18 -29.57 -25.06 8.08
CA LYS A 18 -28.93 -25.21 9.39
C LYS A 18 -27.68 -24.36 9.54
N VAL A 19 -26.83 -24.26 8.52
CA VAL A 19 -25.62 -23.42 8.54
C VAL A 19 -25.98 -21.93 8.57
N THR A 20 -27.02 -21.50 7.85
CA THR A 20 -27.53 -20.13 7.93
C THR A 20 -28.18 -19.85 9.28
N LEU A 21 -28.90 -20.81 9.87
CA LEU A 21 -29.52 -20.67 11.19
C LEU A 21 -28.48 -20.64 12.31
N ILE A 22 -27.41 -21.45 12.21
CA ILE A 22 -26.27 -21.44 13.14
C ILE A 22 -25.47 -20.15 12.98
N ARG A 23 -25.28 -19.64 11.76
CA ARG A 23 -24.70 -18.30 11.53
C ARG A 23 -25.60 -17.20 12.10
N GLN A 24 -26.91 -17.27 11.94
CA GLN A 24 -27.86 -16.32 12.51
C GLN A 24 -27.83 -16.37 14.05
N GLN A 25 -27.71 -17.55 14.65
CA GLN A 25 -27.56 -17.72 16.11
C GLN A 25 -26.21 -17.23 16.64
N GLN A 26 -25.11 -17.49 15.92
CA GLN A 26 -23.78 -16.95 16.24
C GLN A 26 -23.75 -15.43 16.13
N VAL A 27 -24.36 -14.88 15.09
CA VAL A 27 -24.48 -13.45 14.84
C VAL A 27 -25.36 -12.79 15.92
N ASN A 28 -26.48 -13.40 16.31
CA ASN A 28 -27.28 -12.97 17.46
C ASN A 28 -26.52 -13.06 18.79
N GLY A 29 -25.66 -14.08 18.99
CA GLY A 29 -24.81 -14.21 20.17
C GLY A 29 -23.70 -13.16 20.24
N ILE A 30 -23.08 -12.81 19.10
CA ILE A 30 -22.12 -11.71 18.98
C ILE A 30 -22.83 -10.37 19.17
N TYR A 31 -24.05 -10.20 18.67
CA TYR A 31 -24.85 -8.98 18.88
C TYR A 31 -25.24 -8.79 20.34
N PHE A 32 -25.67 -9.86 21.00
CA PHE A 32 -25.96 -9.81 22.42
C PHE A 32 -24.68 -9.50 23.20
N ALA A 33 -23.55 -10.14 22.87
CA ALA A 33 -22.26 -9.86 23.50
C ALA A 33 -21.78 -8.42 23.26
N VAL A 34 -21.95 -7.85 22.06
CA VAL A 34 -21.61 -6.45 21.77
C VAL A 34 -22.49 -5.53 22.58
N ILE A 35 -23.82 -5.71 22.55
CA ILE A 35 -24.78 -4.92 23.33
C ILE A 35 -24.47 -5.03 24.83
N LEU A 36 -24.28 -6.24 25.38
CA LEU A 36 -23.91 -6.48 26.77
C LEU A 36 -22.56 -5.83 27.11
N GLN A 37 -21.58 -5.92 26.22
CA GLN A 37 -20.25 -5.36 26.43
C GLN A 37 -20.26 -3.83 26.35
N THR A 38 -21.09 -3.20 25.51
CA THR A 38 -21.27 -1.73 25.48
C THR A 38 -22.19 -1.20 26.58
N CYS A 39 -23.17 -1.97 27.04
CA CYS A 39 -24.18 -1.50 28.00
C CYS A 39 -23.86 -1.88 29.45
N LEU A 40 -23.31 -3.07 29.71
CA LEU A 40 -23.20 -3.62 31.08
C LEU A 40 -21.77 -3.83 31.57
N GLY A 41 -20.76 -3.70 30.70
CA GLY A 41 -19.33 -3.68 31.06
C GLY A 41 -18.88 -4.73 32.06
N ASN A 42 -18.22 -5.80 31.60
CA ASN A 42 -17.57 -6.80 32.47
C ASN A 42 -16.83 -6.13 33.64
N THR A 43 -17.36 -6.32 34.83
CA THR A 43 -16.63 -6.18 36.08
C THR A 43 -15.65 -7.34 36.19
N MET A 44 -14.38 -7.10 35.87
CA MET A 44 -13.25 -7.92 36.33
C MET A 44 -12.04 -7.01 36.58
N PRO A 45 -11.31 -7.22 37.68
CA PRO A 45 -10.35 -6.26 38.22
C PRO A 45 -9.08 -6.22 37.36
N ALA A 46 -8.62 -5.00 37.11
CA ALA A 46 -7.36 -4.74 36.42
C ALA A 46 -6.17 -5.20 37.27
N GLU A 47 -5.55 -6.32 36.93
CA GLU A 47 -4.17 -6.59 37.33
C GLU A 47 -3.23 -5.80 36.42
N ARG A 48 -2.72 -4.70 36.96
CA ARG A 48 -1.62 -3.92 36.39
C ARG A 48 -0.37 -4.80 36.34
N LYS A 49 0.13 -5.10 35.14
CA LYS A 49 1.57 -5.34 34.94
C LYS A 49 2.13 -4.26 34.03
N LYS A 50 2.99 -3.46 34.66
CA LYS A 50 3.77 -2.35 34.15
C LYS A 50 4.98 -2.95 33.41
N SER A 51 5.12 -2.70 32.12
CA SER A 51 6.40 -2.88 31.41
C SER A 51 6.88 -1.52 30.94
N ALA A 52 8.16 -1.29 31.19
CA ALA A 52 8.80 0.01 31.27
C ALA A 52 9.04 0.68 29.91
N ASN A 53 9.03 2.01 30.00
CA ASN A 53 9.56 2.99 29.07
C ASN A 53 11.08 2.79 28.85
N MET A 54 11.55 2.97 27.61
CA MET A 54 12.94 3.23 27.27
C MET A 54 12.94 4.39 26.27
N ASP A 55 12.94 5.60 26.80
CA ASP A 55 13.35 6.81 26.09
C ASP A 55 14.88 6.96 26.14
N GLU A 56 15.42 7.32 24.98
CA GLU A 56 16.67 8.04 24.68
C GLU A 56 18.03 7.44 25.08
N LYS A 57 18.97 7.40 24.12
CA LYS A 57 20.12 8.34 24.10
C LYS A 57 21.06 8.07 22.93
N GLU A 58 21.18 9.05 22.04
CA GLU A 58 22.33 9.23 21.16
C GLU A 58 23.62 9.44 21.98
N SER A 59 24.73 8.88 21.52
CA SER A 59 26.06 9.41 21.85
C SER A 59 27.00 9.30 20.66
N LEU A 60 27.26 10.46 20.08
CA LEU A 60 28.42 10.79 19.25
C LEU A 60 29.72 10.35 19.93
N LEU A 61 30.64 9.77 19.16
CA LEU A 61 32.07 9.96 19.38
C LEU A 61 32.77 10.13 18.03
N ASN A 62 33.45 11.26 17.91
CA ASN A 62 34.35 11.65 16.83
C ASN A 62 35.79 11.70 17.38
N ASN A 63 36.75 11.68 16.45
CA ASN A 63 38.17 12.04 16.57
C ASN A 63 39.11 11.02 17.24
N LYS A 64 40.39 10.90 16.87
CA LYS A 64 41.29 11.32 15.77
C LYS A 64 42.67 10.75 16.16
N GLU A 65 43.66 10.88 15.27
CA GLU A 65 45.11 10.64 15.44
C GLU A 65 45.62 9.29 14.90
N LYS A 66 46.70 9.18 14.12
CA LYS A 66 47.71 10.15 13.64
C LYS A 66 48.53 9.53 12.48
N GLU A 67 48.84 10.37 11.48
CA GLU A 67 50.14 10.59 10.79
C GLU A 67 51.00 9.39 10.33
N PHE A 68 51.39 9.23 9.05
CA PHE A 68 52.18 10.06 8.09
C PHE A 68 53.63 9.52 7.95
N VAL A 69 54.28 9.87 6.83
CA VAL A 69 55.68 9.61 6.39
C VAL A 69 55.85 8.34 5.53
N GLU A 70 56.37 8.31 4.30
CA GLU A 70 56.81 9.30 3.30
C GLU A 70 57.03 8.59 1.94
N ARG A 71 56.97 9.38 0.85
CA ARG A 71 57.75 9.27 -0.42
C ARG A 71 57.48 8.12 -1.42
N ARG A 72 56.75 8.51 -2.47
CA ARG A 72 57.00 8.24 -3.92
C ARG A 72 58.40 8.76 -4.36
N PRO A 73 58.86 8.66 -5.64
CA PRO A 73 58.28 8.10 -6.89
C PRO A 73 59.24 7.11 -7.60
N VAL A 74 58.97 6.49 -8.76
CA VAL A 74 59.16 7.06 -10.12
C VAL A 74 58.83 6.01 -11.21
N SER A 75 58.21 6.53 -12.28
CA SER A 75 58.08 6.05 -13.67
C SER A 75 59.22 5.20 -14.26
N THR A 76 58.87 4.15 -15.01
CA THR A 76 59.75 3.55 -16.03
C THR A 76 59.24 3.86 -17.44
N ARG A 77 60.06 4.64 -18.16
CA ARG A 77 60.05 4.83 -19.62
C ARG A 77 61.43 4.41 -20.09
N GLU A 78 61.51 3.50 -21.06
CA GLU A 78 62.76 3.24 -21.77
C GLU A 78 62.57 3.36 -23.29
N LYS A 79 63.45 4.18 -23.87
CA LYS A 79 63.95 4.08 -25.25
C LYS A 79 65.37 3.49 -25.15
N PRO A 80 65.94 3.02 -26.26
CA PRO A 80 67.35 3.30 -26.52
C PRO A 80 67.60 3.97 -27.88
N LYS A 81 68.75 4.66 -27.95
CA LYS A 81 69.35 5.34 -29.11
C LYS A 81 70.57 4.56 -29.63
N ASP A 82 70.96 4.98 -30.83
CA ASP A 82 72.06 4.59 -31.74
C ASP A 82 73.46 4.30 -31.18
N ASP A 83 74.23 3.48 -31.91
CA ASP A 83 75.62 3.81 -32.26
C ASP A 83 76.15 3.10 -33.54
N VAL A 84 77.23 3.68 -34.06
CA VAL A 84 77.86 3.69 -35.40
C VAL A 84 78.69 2.43 -35.81
N LYS A 85 78.92 2.17 -37.13
CA LYS A 85 80.26 2.04 -37.81
C LYS A 85 80.31 1.28 -39.18
N VAL A 86 80.63 2.05 -40.24
CA VAL A 86 81.58 1.87 -41.39
C VAL A 86 81.61 0.58 -42.26
N GLY A 87 81.58 0.77 -43.60
CA GLY A 87 82.32 -0.10 -44.54
C GLY A 87 81.85 -0.21 -46.01
N VAL A 88 82.31 0.72 -46.88
CA VAL A 88 82.87 0.55 -48.26
C VAL A 88 82.47 -0.75 -49.04
N LYS A 89 81.92 -0.75 -50.27
CA LYS A 89 82.53 -0.33 -51.56
C LYS A 89 81.50 -0.43 -52.71
N ARG A 90 81.62 0.48 -53.69
CA ARG A 90 80.94 0.49 -54.98
C ARG A 90 81.27 -0.75 -55.82
N GLU A 91 80.33 -1.19 -56.64
CA GLU A 91 80.65 -1.61 -58.01
C GLU A 91 79.50 -1.24 -58.96
N THR A 92 79.90 -0.63 -60.07
CA THR A 92 79.04 0.05 -61.04
C THR A 92 79.02 -0.80 -62.31
N VAL A 93 77.85 -1.31 -62.71
CA VAL A 93 77.65 -1.86 -64.06
C VAL A 93 76.68 -0.94 -64.78
N LYS A 94 77.18 -0.25 -65.82
CA LYS A 94 76.42 0.63 -66.71
C LYS A 94 75.53 -0.23 -67.63
N VAL A 95 74.23 0.07 -67.63
CA VAL A 95 73.24 -0.42 -68.62
C VAL A 95 72.72 0.80 -69.41
N PRO A 96 72.47 0.71 -70.73
CA PRO A 96 72.33 1.85 -71.64
C PRO A 96 71.13 2.76 -71.37
N GLU A 97 71.31 4.04 -71.68
CA GLU A 97 70.63 5.18 -71.05
C GLU A 97 69.23 5.55 -71.61
N ASP A 98 68.73 4.90 -72.67
CA ASP A 98 67.47 5.32 -73.30
C ASP A 98 66.26 4.39 -73.09
N LYS A 99 66.44 3.17 -72.57
CA LYS A 99 65.35 2.31 -72.06
C LYS A 99 65.17 2.40 -70.53
N LYS A 100 66.17 2.89 -69.81
CA LYS A 100 66.19 2.99 -68.34
C LYS A 100 65.28 4.12 -67.82
N LYS A 101 65.23 5.27 -68.50
CA LYS A 101 64.32 6.38 -68.13
C LYS A 101 62.84 5.99 -68.26
N LYS A 102 62.47 5.23 -69.29
CA LYS A 102 61.08 4.76 -69.50
C LYS A 102 60.65 3.70 -68.47
N LEU A 103 61.54 2.76 -68.12
CA LEU A 103 61.29 1.73 -67.10
C LEU A 103 61.28 2.29 -65.66
N ASP A 104 62.15 3.25 -65.34
CA ASP A 104 62.14 3.94 -64.03
C ASP A 104 60.89 4.83 -63.87
N GLU A 105 60.42 5.46 -64.95
CA GLU A 105 59.20 6.28 -64.93
C GLU A 105 57.92 5.42 -64.82
N ASP A 106 57.85 4.28 -65.50
CA ASP A 106 56.75 3.31 -65.34
C ASP A 106 56.75 2.63 -63.96
N LYS A 107 57.92 2.35 -63.40
CA LYS A 107 58.04 1.79 -62.05
C LYS A 107 57.62 2.79 -60.98
N ARG A 108 57.99 4.07 -61.14
CA ARG A 108 57.49 5.18 -60.29
C ARG A 108 55.99 5.38 -60.42
N LYS A 109 55.42 5.35 -61.63
CA LYS A 109 53.95 5.43 -61.84
C LYS A 109 53.21 4.25 -61.22
N LYS A 110 53.78 3.05 -61.25
CA LYS A 110 53.20 1.86 -60.63
C LYS A 110 53.28 1.92 -59.10
N GLU A 111 54.42 2.34 -58.54
CA GLU A 111 54.58 2.55 -57.10
C GLU A 111 53.68 3.68 -56.57
N ASP A 112 53.52 4.78 -57.29
CA ASP A 112 52.60 5.87 -56.92
C ASP A 112 51.13 5.41 -57.00
N LYS A 113 50.77 4.63 -58.01
CA LYS A 113 49.41 4.06 -58.13
C LYS A 113 49.12 3.04 -57.02
N GLU A 114 50.12 2.26 -56.63
CA GLU A 114 50.02 1.29 -55.53
C GLU A 114 49.93 2.00 -54.18
N ARG A 115 50.73 3.05 -53.94
CA ARG A 115 50.64 3.91 -52.75
C ARG A 115 49.28 4.58 -52.65
N LYS A 116 48.79 5.16 -53.75
CA LYS A 116 47.47 5.82 -53.79
C LYS A 116 46.33 4.85 -53.49
N LYS A 117 46.38 3.62 -54.04
CA LYS A 117 45.39 2.58 -53.75
C LYS A 117 45.44 2.12 -52.28
N LYS A 118 46.65 1.95 -51.73
CA LYS A 118 46.85 1.54 -50.33
C LYS A 118 46.39 2.61 -49.34
N GLU A 119 46.53 3.88 -49.71
CA GLU A 119 46.03 5.02 -48.94
C GLU A 119 44.50 5.12 -49.02
N GLU A 120 43.90 4.90 -50.19
CA GLU A 120 42.44 4.83 -50.39
C GLU A 120 41.78 3.68 -49.59
N ASP A 121 42.40 2.50 -49.60
CA ASP A 121 41.93 1.33 -48.85
C ASP A 121 42.04 1.56 -47.33
N LYS A 122 43.09 2.28 -46.88
CA LYS A 122 43.29 2.62 -45.47
C LYS A 122 42.25 3.64 -44.98
N VAL A 123 41.95 4.65 -45.79
CA VAL A 123 40.90 5.64 -45.48
C VAL A 123 39.52 4.98 -45.41
N LYS A 124 39.19 4.07 -46.34
CA LYS A 124 37.94 3.29 -46.28
C LYS A 124 37.82 2.42 -45.03
N ALA A 125 38.89 1.74 -44.64
CA ALA A 125 38.89 0.91 -43.44
C ALA A 125 38.70 1.75 -42.16
N GLU A 126 39.34 2.92 -42.09
CA GLU A 126 39.24 3.85 -40.96
C GLU A 126 37.85 4.50 -40.86
N GLU A 127 37.23 4.81 -42.00
CA GLU A 127 35.84 5.31 -42.08
C GLU A 127 34.83 4.23 -41.66
N GLU A 128 34.99 2.98 -42.13
CA GLU A 128 34.12 1.86 -41.74
C GLU A 128 34.24 1.54 -40.24
N GLN A 129 35.46 1.62 -39.69
CA GLN A 129 35.72 1.37 -38.28
C GLN A 129 35.11 2.47 -37.40
N LYS A 130 35.24 3.75 -37.78
CA LYS A 130 34.54 4.86 -37.11
C LYS A 130 33.02 4.69 -37.14
N LYS A 131 32.46 4.24 -38.26
CA LYS A 131 31.02 4.05 -38.42
C LYS A 131 30.49 2.95 -37.51
N LYS A 132 31.24 1.86 -37.34
CA LYS A 132 30.91 0.76 -36.40
C LYS A 132 31.00 1.20 -34.94
N GLU A 133 32.04 1.93 -34.55
CA GLU A 133 32.17 2.50 -33.19
C GLU A 133 31.03 3.48 -32.88
N GLU A 134 30.65 4.35 -33.82
CA GLU A 134 29.56 5.30 -33.62
C GLU A 134 28.19 4.59 -33.49
N GLU A 135 27.96 3.51 -34.26
CA GLU A 135 26.75 2.70 -34.17
C GLU A 135 26.67 1.91 -32.85
N GLU A 136 27.78 1.31 -32.39
CA GLU A 136 27.84 0.65 -31.08
C GLU A 136 27.61 1.64 -29.93
N LYS A 137 28.21 2.84 -30.01
CA LYS A 137 28.03 3.88 -29.00
C LYS A 137 26.57 4.35 -28.92
N LYS A 138 25.91 4.53 -30.07
CA LYS A 138 24.47 4.86 -30.12
C LYS A 138 23.60 3.75 -29.55
N LYS A 139 23.90 2.47 -29.86
CA LYS A 139 23.18 1.32 -29.30
C LYS A 139 23.35 1.23 -27.79
N HIS A 140 24.56 1.43 -27.28
CA HIS A 140 24.84 1.44 -25.84
C HIS A 140 24.10 2.58 -25.14
N GLU A 141 24.11 3.79 -25.71
CA GLU A 141 23.42 4.96 -25.14
C GLU A 141 21.89 4.78 -25.14
N GLU A 142 21.31 4.20 -26.19
CA GLU A 142 19.88 3.88 -26.26
C GLU A 142 19.48 2.79 -25.26
N GLU A 143 20.30 1.74 -25.10
CA GLU A 143 20.07 0.68 -24.12
C GLU A 143 20.18 1.19 -22.68
N GLU A 144 21.15 2.07 -22.40
CA GLU A 144 21.30 2.72 -21.09
C GLU A 144 20.13 3.64 -20.77
N LYS A 145 19.67 4.44 -21.74
CA LYS A 145 18.48 5.29 -21.60
C LYS A 145 17.22 4.47 -21.34
N LYS A 146 17.05 3.34 -22.05
CA LYS A 146 15.93 2.42 -21.85
C LYS A 146 15.95 1.77 -20.47
N LYS A 147 17.13 1.35 -19.99
CA LYS A 147 17.33 0.85 -18.61
C LYS A 147 17.00 1.90 -17.56
N GLN A 148 17.43 3.15 -17.77
CA GLN A 148 17.11 4.26 -16.87
C GLN A 148 15.60 4.57 -16.85
N GLU A 149 14.94 4.59 -18.00
CA GLU A 149 13.49 4.81 -18.09
C GLU A 149 12.69 3.69 -17.41
N GLU A 150 13.11 2.43 -17.60
CA GLU A 150 12.51 1.27 -16.94
C GLU A 150 12.71 1.32 -15.42
N GLU A 151 13.89 1.70 -14.94
CA GLU A 151 14.18 1.86 -13.52
C GLU A 151 13.34 2.99 -12.89
N VAL A 152 13.23 4.14 -13.57
CA VAL A 152 12.37 5.25 -13.11
C VAL A 152 10.90 4.82 -13.07
N LYS A 153 10.43 4.10 -14.09
CA LYS A 153 9.06 3.57 -14.12
C LYS A 153 8.83 2.57 -12.97
N ARG A 154 9.80 1.68 -12.70
CA ARG A 154 9.72 0.73 -11.58
C ARG A 154 9.69 1.46 -10.23
N GLN A 155 10.53 2.47 -10.05
CA GLN A 155 10.55 3.29 -8.83
C GLN A 155 9.25 4.09 -8.65
N GLN A 156 8.67 4.62 -9.72
CA GLN A 156 7.38 5.30 -9.67
C GLN A 156 6.24 4.34 -9.32
N GLU A 157 6.22 3.15 -9.91
CA GLU A 157 5.23 2.11 -9.61
C GLU A 157 5.35 1.62 -8.16
N GLU A 158 6.57 1.40 -7.68
CA GLU A 158 6.84 1.01 -6.29
C GLU A 158 6.44 2.13 -5.31
N ALA A 159 6.78 3.38 -5.59
CA ALA A 159 6.36 4.53 -4.79
C ALA A 159 4.83 4.68 -4.76
N ALA A 160 4.15 4.47 -5.89
CA ALA A 160 2.69 4.48 -5.96
C ALA A 160 2.06 3.32 -5.19
N ALA A 161 2.65 2.13 -5.22
CA ALA A 161 2.21 0.98 -4.43
C ALA A 161 2.38 1.23 -2.93
N GLN A 162 3.54 1.75 -2.51
CA GLN A 162 3.81 2.11 -1.11
C GLN A 162 2.88 3.22 -0.61
N LEU A 163 2.52 4.19 -1.46
CA LEU A 163 1.57 5.23 -1.09
C LEU A 163 0.17 4.66 -0.85
N LYS A 164 -0.32 3.80 -1.75
CA LYS A 164 -1.61 3.12 -1.59
C LYS A 164 -1.66 2.26 -0.33
N GLU A 165 -0.61 1.49 -0.04
CA GLU A 165 -0.52 0.69 1.17
C GLU A 165 -0.57 1.55 2.44
N LYS A 166 0.14 2.68 2.46
CA LYS A 166 0.09 3.64 3.57
C LYS A 166 -1.31 4.26 3.74
N GLU A 167 -1.98 4.61 2.64
CA GLU A 167 -3.33 5.16 2.66
C GLU A 167 -4.35 4.13 3.19
N GLU A 168 -4.30 2.88 2.73
CA GLU A 168 -5.17 1.80 3.21
C GLU A 168 -4.93 1.50 4.70
N ALA A 169 -3.66 1.46 5.13
CA ALA A 169 -3.30 1.29 6.54
C ALA A 169 -3.82 2.45 7.40
N HIS A 170 -3.70 3.68 6.90
CA HIS A 170 -4.22 4.87 7.59
C HIS A 170 -5.75 4.83 7.69
N GLN A 171 -6.45 4.47 6.61
CA GLN A 171 -7.91 4.34 6.61
C GLN A 171 -8.37 3.27 7.62
N LEU A 172 -7.75 2.09 7.61
CA LEU A 172 -8.07 1.02 8.57
C LEU A 172 -7.84 1.46 10.02
N HIS A 173 -6.72 2.16 10.28
CA HIS A 173 -6.42 2.69 11.60
C HIS A 173 -7.46 3.71 12.06
N GLN A 174 -7.83 4.64 11.17
CA GLN A 174 -8.81 5.67 11.46
C GLN A 174 -10.19 5.08 11.75
N GLU A 175 -10.69 4.16 10.92
CA GLU A 175 -11.96 3.47 11.16
C GLU A 175 -11.96 2.69 12.48
N ALA A 176 -10.85 2.01 12.80
CA ALA A 176 -10.71 1.29 14.06
C ALA A 176 -10.73 2.24 15.27
N TRP A 177 -10.08 3.39 15.15
CA TRP A 177 -10.05 4.42 16.19
C TRP A 177 -11.42 5.07 16.39
N GLU A 178 -12.10 5.48 15.32
CA GLU A 178 -13.45 6.07 15.37
C GLU A 178 -14.46 5.09 16.01
N ARG A 179 -14.42 3.82 15.59
CA ARG A 179 -15.24 2.76 16.18
C ARG A 179 -14.93 2.56 17.67
N HIS A 180 -13.66 2.67 18.06
CA HIS A 180 -13.28 2.58 19.47
C HIS A 180 -13.80 3.78 20.28
N GLN A 181 -13.64 5.00 19.77
CA GLN A 181 -14.12 6.20 20.45
C GLN A 181 -15.64 6.21 20.61
N ALA A 182 -16.39 5.87 19.55
CA ALA A 182 -17.85 5.79 19.63
C ALA A 182 -18.31 4.80 20.71
N ARG A 183 -17.66 3.63 20.80
CA ARG A 183 -17.95 2.62 21.85
C ARG A 183 -17.60 3.14 23.25
N LYS A 184 -16.49 3.86 23.39
CA LYS A 184 -16.05 4.44 24.67
C LYS A 184 -17.02 5.51 25.16
N GLU A 185 -17.44 6.40 24.25
CA GLU A 185 -18.39 7.47 24.56
C GLU A 185 -19.77 6.90 24.94
N LEU A 186 -20.31 5.98 24.15
CA LEU A 186 -21.58 5.30 24.46
C LEU A 186 -21.53 4.59 25.81
N ARG A 187 -20.46 3.86 26.10
CA ARG A 187 -20.26 3.19 27.39
C ARG A 187 -20.27 4.20 28.54
N SER A 188 -19.53 5.30 28.41
CA SER A 188 -19.48 6.33 29.45
C SER A 188 -20.86 6.94 29.71
N LYS A 189 -21.62 7.27 28.66
CA LYS A 189 -22.98 7.82 28.81
C LYS A 189 -23.94 6.82 29.45
N ASN A 190 -23.87 5.55 29.04
CA ASN A 190 -24.73 4.51 29.59
C ASN A 190 -24.40 4.20 31.06
N GLN A 191 -23.12 4.15 31.43
CA GLN A 191 -22.73 3.93 32.83
C GLN A 191 -23.17 5.08 33.75
N ASN A 192 -23.15 6.32 33.23
CA ASN A 192 -23.61 7.49 33.97
C ASN A 192 -25.12 7.73 33.86
N ALA A 193 -25.88 6.85 33.18
CA ALA A 193 -27.31 7.02 32.98
C ALA A 193 -28.13 7.10 34.28
N PRO A 194 -27.90 6.25 35.31
CA PRO A 194 -28.73 6.24 36.51
C PRO A 194 -28.80 7.61 37.21
N ASP A 195 -27.67 8.33 37.24
CA ASP A 195 -27.56 9.65 37.89
C ASP A 195 -28.08 10.80 37.03
N ASN A 196 -28.24 10.60 35.72
CA ASN A 196 -28.60 11.65 34.74
C ASN A 196 -29.96 11.42 34.08
N ARG A 197 -30.76 10.47 34.56
CA ARG A 197 -32.11 10.21 34.03
C ARG A 197 -33.03 11.40 34.31
N PRO A 198 -33.86 11.81 33.34
CA PRO A 198 -34.77 12.93 33.52
C PRO A 198 -35.87 12.63 34.52
N GLU A 199 -36.31 13.65 35.26
CA GLU A 199 -37.39 13.57 36.24
C GLU A 199 -38.78 13.54 35.59
N GLU A 200 -39.81 13.20 36.36
CA GLU A 200 -41.20 13.05 35.91
C GLU A 200 -41.74 14.27 35.12
N ASN A 201 -41.33 15.48 35.50
CA ASN A 201 -41.69 16.73 34.83
C ASN A 201 -41.27 16.78 33.36
N PHE A 202 -40.18 16.11 32.98
CA PHE A 202 -39.72 16.02 31.59
C PHE A 202 -40.72 15.23 30.74
N PHE A 203 -41.23 14.12 31.27
CA PHE A 203 -42.16 13.24 30.57
C PHE A 203 -43.55 13.85 30.36
N SER A 204 -43.94 14.81 31.22
CA SER A 204 -45.21 15.53 31.08
C SER A 204 -45.33 16.32 29.77
N ARG A 205 -44.19 16.73 29.18
CA ARG A 205 -44.12 17.52 27.94
C ARG A 205 -44.08 16.65 26.67
N LEU A 206 -43.87 15.35 26.83
CA LEU A 206 -43.73 14.39 25.74
C LEU A 206 -45.08 13.78 25.33
N ASP A 207 -45.17 13.36 24.08
CA ASP A 207 -46.41 12.82 23.54
C ASP A 207 -46.65 11.37 24.02
N SER A 208 -47.73 11.19 24.78
CA SER A 208 -48.16 9.90 25.34
C SER A 208 -49.29 9.24 24.53
N SER A 209 -49.59 9.74 23.33
CA SER A 209 -50.68 9.23 22.51
C SER A 209 -50.42 7.79 22.07
N LEU A 210 -51.44 6.93 22.25
CA LEU A 210 -51.38 5.52 21.87
C LEU A 210 -51.00 5.34 20.39
N LYS A 211 -51.54 6.20 19.51
CA LYS A 211 -51.32 6.12 18.06
C LYS A 211 -49.84 6.31 17.70
N LYS A 212 -49.16 7.31 18.26
CA LYS A 212 -47.75 7.56 17.93
C LYS A 212 -46.82 6.54 18.60
N ASN A 213 -47.07 6.21 19.87
CA ASN A 213 -46.24 5.23 20.60
C ASN A 213 -46.31 3.83 19.98
N THR A 214 -47.51 3.34 19.65
CA THR A 214 -47.65 2.03 18.97
C THR A 214 -47.07 2.03 17.56
N ALA A 215 -47.18 3.15 16.82
CA ALA A 215 -46.52 3.28 15.53
C ALA A 215 -45.00 3.22 15.66
N PHE A 216 -44.43 3.91 16.66
CA PHE A 216 -42.99 3.86 16.94
C PHE A 216 -42.52 2.44 17.31
N VAL A 217 -43.21 1.77 18.23
CA VAL A 217 -42.91 0.37 18.61
C VAL A 217 -42.97 -0.58 17.42
N LYS A 218 -43.88 -0.35 16.46
CA LYS A 218 -43.91 -1.12 15.20
C LYS A 218 -42.71 -0.85 14.30
N LYS A 219 -42.26 0.41 14.20
CA LYS A 219 -41.06 0.77 13.42
C LYS A 219 -39.80 0.07 13.98
N LEU A 220 -39.73 -0.15 15.29
CA LEU A 220 -38.60 -0.86 15.92
C LEU A 220 -38.42 -2.31 15.43
N LYS A 221 -39.45 -2.95 14.85
CA LYS A 221 -39.32 -4.30 14.27
C LYS A 221 -38.52 -4.33 12.96
N THR A 222 -38.34 -3.17 12.32
CA THR A 222 -37.68 -3.02 11.02
C THR A 222 -36.68 -1.88 11.05
N ILE A 223 -35.84 -1.83 12.10
CA ILE A 223 -34.79 -0.81 12.25
C ILE A 223 -33.81 -0.92 11.08
N THR A 224 -33.51 0.23 10.45
CA THR A 224 -32.44 0.35 9.47
C THR A 224 -31.52 1.52 9.79
N GLU A 225 -30.28 1.48 9.30
CA GLU A 225 -29.30 2.55 9.51
C GLU A 225 -29.78 3.90 8.95
N GLN A 226 -30.46 3.89 7.79
CA GLN A 226 -30.99 5.12 7.16
C GLN A 226 -32.08 5.80 8.01
N GLN A 227 -32.71 5.06 8.91
CA GLN A 227 -33.76 5.59 9.78
C GLN A 227 -33.22 6.14 11.11
N ARG A 228 -31.91 6.06 11.39
CA ARG A 228 -31.31 6.46 12.67
C ARG A 228 -31.81 7.81 13.16
N ASP A 229 -31.69 8.85 12.33
CA ASP A 229 -32.04 10.21 12.74
C ASP A 229 -33.56 10.36 12.94
N SER A 230 -34.36 9.76 12.06
CA SER A 230 -35.82 9.80 12.18
C SER A 230 -36.34 9.05 13.41
N LEU A 231 -35.81 7.87 13.72
CA LEU A 231 -36.17 7.11 14.92
C LEU A 231 -35.69 7.82 16.19
N SER A 232 -34.51 8.45 16.16
CA SER A 232 -34.01 9.24 17.29
C SER A 232 -34.86 10.48 17.54
N HIS A 233 -35.31 11.15 16.47
CA HIS A 233 -36.22 12.28 16.57
C HIS A 233 -37.58 11.86 17.14
N ASP A 234 -38.18 10.80 16.59
CA ASP A 234 -39.43 10.23 17.10
C ASP A 234 -39.27 9.88 18.59
N PHE A 235 -38.21 9.16 18.97
CA PHE A 235 -37.90 8.80 20.35
C PHE A 235 -37.84 10.02 21.29
N ASN A 236 -37.20 11.11 20.86
CA ASN A 236 -37.07 12.33 21.67
C ASN A 236 -38.40 13.05 21.92
N SER A 237 -39.41 12.83 21.08
CA SER A 237 -40.72 13.46 21.19
C SER A 237 -41.77 12.62 21.94
N LEU A 238 -41.49 11.34 22.22
CA LEU A 238 -42.45 10.38 22.74
C LEU A 238 -42.19 9.99 24.20
N ASN A 239 -43.27 9.82 24.95
CA ASN A 239 -43.25 9.21 26.27
C ASN A 239 -43.53 7.70 26.17
N LEU A 240 -42.46 6.90 26.23
CA LEU A 240 -42.50 5.45 26.06
C LEU A 240 -42.54 4.70 27.39
N SER A 241 -42.74 5.39 28.53
CA SER A 241 -42.67 4.77 29.87
C SER A 241 -43.60 3.55 30.02
N LYS A 242 -44.75 3.53 29.33
CA LYS A 242 -45.71 2.41 29.35
C LYS A 242 -45.48 1.35 28.28
N TYR A 243 -44.55 1.56 27.37
CA TYR A 243 -44.33 0.73 26.17
C TYR A 243 -42.93 0.09 26.14
N ILE A 244 -42.20 0.10 27.25
CA ILE A 244 -40.82 -0.41 27.32
C ILE A 244 -40.78 -1.90 26.99
N ALA A 245 -41.69 -2.71 27.56
CA ALA A 245 -41.74 -4.14 27.33
C ALA A 245 -42.00 -4.47 25.85
N GLU A 246 -42.96 -3.81 25.21
CA GLU A 246 -43.24 -4.00 23.78
C GLU A 246 -42.11 -3.47 22.89
N ALA A 247 -41.47 -2.37 23.27
CA ALA A 247 -40.31 -1.85 22.55
C ALA A 247 -39.13 -2.84 22.60
N VAL A 248 -38.81 -3.40 23.78
CA VAL A 248 -37.78 -4.43 23.95
C VAL A 248 -38.12 -5.66 23.10
N ALA A 249 -39.36 -6.14 23.16
CA ALA A 249 -39.80 -7.27 22.33
C ALA A 249 -39.62 -6.98 20.83
N SER A 250 -40.03 -5.80 20.36
CA SER A 250 -39.85 -5.39 18.97
C SER A 250 -38.37 -5.32 18.55
N ILE A 251 -37.47 -4.82 19.41
CA ILE A 251 -36.04 -4.75 19.12
C ILE A 251 -35.41 -6.15 19.06
N VAL A 252 -35.76 -7.04 19.98
CA VAL A 252 -35.23 -8.41 20.03
C VAL A 252 -35.74 -9.26 18.87
N GLU A 253 -36.99 -9.05 18.44
CA GLU A 253 -37.58 -9.74 17.28
C GLU A 253 -37.13 -9.15 15.93
N ALA A 254 -36.50 -7.97 15.91
CA ALA A 254 -36.11 -7.30 14.69
C ALA A 254 -35.08 -8.10 13.90
N LYS A 255 -35.32 -8.26 12.59
CA LYS A 255 -34.37 -8.91 11.67
C LYS A 255 -33.35 -7.89 11.17
N LEU A 256 -32.27 -7.72 11.92
CA LEU A 256 -31.22 -6.73 11.61
C LEU A 256 -30.18 -7.27 10.62
N LYS A 257 -29.76 -6.41 9.69
CA LYS A 257 -28.54 -6.64 8.90
C LYS A 257 -27.34 -6.13 9.69
N ILE A 258 -26.14 -6.59 9.36
CA ILE A 258 -24.88 -6.15 10.02
C ILE A 258 -24.74 -4.62 9.98
N SER A 259 -25.15 -3.99 8.88
CA SER A 259 -25.14 -2.53 8.72
C SER A 259 -26.06 -1.78 9.69
N ASP A 260 -27.15 -2.42 10.15
CA ASP A 260 -28.20 -1.78 10.95
C ASP A 260 -27.94 -1.92 12.47
N VAL A 261 -26.96 -2.73 12.86
CA VAL A 261 -26.65 -3.04 14.26
C VAL A 261 -26.26 -1.78 15.03
N ASN A 262 -25.46 -0.90 14.43
CA ASN A 262 -25.03 0.34 15.08
C ASN A 262 -26.23 1.25 15.36
N CYS A 263 -27.22 1.32 14.46
CA CYS A 263 -28.49 2.02 14.69
C CYS A 263 -29.28 1.41 15.85
N ALA A 264 -29.43 0.08 15.90
CA ALA A 264 -30.12 -0.59 17.00
C ALA A 264 -29.42 -0.32 18.35
N VAL A 265 -28.09 -0.42 18.40
CA VAL A 265 -27.30 -0.10 19.61
C VAL A 265 -27.49 1.35 20.04
N HIS A 266 -27.52 2.28 19.09
CA HIS A 266 -27.79 3.70 19.37
C HIS A 266 -29.16 3.90 20.03
N LEU A 267 -30.22 3.29 19.47
CA LEU A 267 -31.57 3.37 20.05
C LEU A 267 -31.62 2.72 21.44
N CYS A 268 -31.03 1.54 21.63
CA CYS A 268 -30.95 0.89 22.95
C CYS A 268 -30.24 1.78 23.98
N SER A 269 -29.18 2.49 23.58
CA SER A 269 -28.48 3.44 24.43
C SER A 269 -29.37 4.62 24.84
N LEU A 270 -30.18 5.15 23.92
CA LEU A 270 -31.16 6.20 24.24
C LEU A 270 -32.24 5.72 25.21
N PHE A 271 -32.77 4.50 24.99
CA PHE A 271 -33.74 3.89 25.91
C PHE A 271 -33.15 3.73 27.32
N HIS A 272 -31.96 3.16 27.43
CA HIS A 272 -31.28 2.93 28.71
C HIS A 272 -30.99 4.22 29.49
N GLN A 273 -30.63 5.30 28.77
CA GLN A 273 -30.37 6.62 29.35
C GLN A 273 -31.63 7.32 29.84
N ARG A 274 -32.82 7.00 29.30
CA ARG A 274 -34.07 7.67 29.66
C ARG A 274 -34.95 6.85 30.61
N TYR A 275 -35.01 5.54 30.43
CA TYR A 275 -35.93 4.66 31.14
C TYR A 275 -35.15 3.65 31.97
N ALA A 276 -35.48 3.55 33.26
CA ALA A 276 -34.80 2.62 34.17
C ALA A 276 -35.15 1.15 33.91
N ASP A 277 -36.36 0.90 33.38
CA ASP A 277 -36.92 -0.44 33.17
C ASP A 277 -36.46 -1.09 31.86
N PHE A 278 -35.62 -0.40 31.06
CA PHE A 278 -35.06 -0.91 29.80
C PHE A 278 -33.72 -1.62 30.02
#